data_AF-A0A7C4XPE2-F1
#
_entry.id   AF-A0A7C4XPE2-F1
#
_cell.length_a   1.000
_cell.length_b   1.000
_cell.length_c   1.000
_cell.angle_alpha   90.00
_cell.angle_beta   90.00
_cell.angle_gamma   90.00
#
_symmetry.space_group_name_H-M   'P 1'
#
loop_
_entity.id
_entity.type
_entity.pdbx_description
1 polymer ?
#
loop_
_entity_poly.entity_id
_entity_poly.type
_entity_poly.pdbx_seq_one_letter_code
_entity_poly.pdbx_strand_id
1 'polypeptide(L)'
;MTYTQPDPTQPKQPDKSLGDLFADLSAEFTQLVRTQVELAKTEIRQETDKLKVAGGAFGAAGVAGWMALLLLSFAAAWGLSEVMPEGVAFLLVGLVYAAVAAALFVAARNRMKDINLVPKDTVEDVKEDVQWARQKLS
;
A
#
# COMPACT_ATOMS: atom_id res chain seq x y z
N MET A 1 60.21 27.80 -19.03
CA MET A 1 59.15 26.84 -18.67
C MET A 1 58.69 26.21 -19.97
N THR A 2 59.04 24.95 -20.21
CA THR A 2 58.92 24.29 -21.52
C THR A 2 57.51 23.74 -21.68
N TYR A 3 56.75 24.28 -22.64
CA TYR A 3 55.45 23.74 -23.03
C TYR A 3 55.68 22.53 -23.95
N THR A 4 55.44 21.33 -23.43
CA THR A 4 55.38 20.11 -24.25
C THR A 4 54.13 20.20 -25.12
N GLN A 5 54.31 20.66 -26.36
CA GLN A 5 53.26 20.70 -27.37
C GLN A 5 52.79 19.27 -27.64
N PRO A 6 51.48 18.96 -27.51
CA PRO A 6 51.00 17.63 -27.82
C PRO A 6 51.25 17.34 -29.30
N ASP A 7 51.95 16.25 -29.56
CA ASP A 7 52.32 15.78 -30.89
C ASP A 7 51.07 15.54 -31.75
N PRO A 8 50.90 16.24 -32.88
CA PRO A 8 49.73 16.09 -33.77
C PRO A 8 49.68 14.73 -34.48
N THR A 9 50.69 13.86 -34.32
CA THR A 9 50.74 12.51 -34.89
C THR A 9 50.25 11.41 -33.94
N GLN A 10 49.79 11.75 -32.72
CA GLN A 10 48.98 10.80 -31.97
C GLN A 10 47.72 10.49 -32.80
N PRO A 11 47.44 9.22 -33.12
CA PRO A 11 46.24 8.88 -33.86
C PRO A 11 45.05 9.43 -33.07
N LYS A 12 44.35 10.41 -33.68
CA LYS A 12 42.95 10.71 -33.33
C LYS A 12 42.28 9.35 -33.18
N GLN A 13 41.64 9.14 -32.04
CA GLN A 13 40.95 7.89 -31.72
C GLN A 13 40.34 7.31 -33.01
N PRO A 14 40.67 6.06 -33.37
CA PRO A 14 40.25 5.48 -34.64
C PRO A 14 38.76 5.74 -34.79
N ASP A 15 38.35 6.30 -35.95
CA ASP A 15 36.99 6.70 -36.24
C ASP A 15 36.01 5.67 -35.66
N LYS A 16 35.33 6.04 -34.56
CA LYS A 16 34.44 5.11 -33.84
C LYS A 16 33.50 4.51 -34.87
N SER A 17 33.52 3.19 -34.97
CA SER A 17 32.65 2.51 -35.91
C SER A 17 31.20 2.71 -35.47
N LEU A 18 30.24 2.55 -36.40
CA LEU A 18 28.82 2.52 -36.05
C LEU A 18 28.50 1.47 -34.97
N GLY A 19 29.31 0.40 -34.87
CA GLY A 19 29.21 -0.60 -33.82
C GLY A 19 29.62 -0.08 -32.44
N ASP A 20 30.63 0.77 -32.36
CA ASP A 20 31.09 1.37 -31.09
C ASP A 20 30.07 2.40 -30.56
N LEU A 21 29.42 3.15 -31.44
CA LEU A 21 28.36 4.09 -31.07
C LEU A 21 27.10 3.37 -30.59
N PHE A 22 26.74 2.24 -31.21
CA PHE A 22 25.64 1.40 -30.75
C PHE A 22 25.95 0.72 -29.41
N ALA A 23 27.20 0.30 -29.20
CA ALA A 23 27.65 -0.26 -27.93
C ALA A 23 27.57 0.77 -26.80
N ASP A 24 28.00 2.01 -27.04
CA ASP A 24 27.92 3.11 -26.07
C ASP A 24 26.46 3.47 -25.74
N LEU A 25 25.59 3.62 -26.74
CA LEU A 25 24.17 3.92 -26.52
C LEU A 25 23.45 2.79 -25.75
N SER A 26 23.79 1.54 -26.05
CA SER A 26 23.26 0.37 -25.32
C SER A 26 23.74 0.34 -23.87
N ALA A 27 24.99 0.73 -23.62
CA ALA A 27 25.54 0.86 -22.29
C ALA A 27 24.87 1.99 -21.49
N GLU A 28 24.64 3.16 -22.12
CA GLU A 28 23.94 4.30 -21.52
C GLU A 28 22.47 3.96 -21.20
N PHE A 29 21.77 3.29 -22.11
CA PHE A 29 20.40 2.85 -21.87
C PHE A 29 20.33 1.83 -20.71
N THR A 30 21.26 0.87 -20.68
CA THR A 30 21.37 -0.11 -19.58
C THR A 30 21.64 0.60 -18.25
N GLN A 31 22.50 1.63 -18.25
CA GLN A 31 22.79 2.44 -17.08
C GLN A 31 21.55 3.21 -16.60
N LEU A 32 20.81 3.85 -17.51
CA LEU A 32 19.58 4.57 -17.18
C LEU A 32 18.51 3.65 -16.57
N VAL A 33 18.27 2.49 -17.18
CA VAL A 33 17.30 1.51 -16.67
C VAL A 33 17.70 1.06 -15.27
N ARG A 34 18.99 0.77 -15.05
CA ARG A 34 19.50 0.41 -13.72
C ARG A 34 19.29 1.54 -12.70
N THR A 35 19.55 2.79 -13.07
CA THR A 35 19.30 3.96 -12.21
C THR A 35 17.82 4.11 -11.86
N GLN A 36 16.91 3.95 -12.83
CA GLN A 36 15.47 4.03 -12.54
C GLN A 36 15.01 2.91 -11.62
N VAL A 37 15.53 1.69 -11.77
CA VAL A 37 15.27 0.58 -10.85
C VAL A 37 15.81 0.86 -9.45
N GLU A 38 17.02 1.42 -9.33
CA GLU A 38 17.62 1.80 -8.05
C GLU A 38 16.82 2.93 -7.36
N LEU A 39 16.32 3.90 -8.13
CA LEU A 39 15.46 4.98 -7.65
C LEU A 39 14.11 4.44 -7.18
N ALA A 40 13.41 3.67 -8.02
CA ALA A 40 12.13 3.05 -7.67
C ALA A 40 12.25 2.16 -6.43
N LYS A 41 13.35 1.39 -6.31
CA LYS A 41 13.62 0.59 -5.11
C LYS A 41 13.81 1.46 -3.87
N THR A 42 14.44 2.63 -4.01
CA THR A 42 14.64 3.57 -2.92
C THR A 42 13.32 4.23 -2.50
N GLU A 43 12.51 4.66 -3.47
CA GLU A 43 11.20 5.25 -3.23
C GLU A 43 10.25 4.26 -2.55
N ILE A 44 10.15 3.04 -3.09
CA ILE A 44 9.37 1.95 -2.46
C ILE A 44 9.84 1.69 -1.03
N ARG A 45 11.16 1.66 -0.78
CA ARG A 45 11.69 1.50 0.59
C ARG A 45 11.28 2.65 1.51
N GLN A 46 11.40 3.89 1.05
CA GLN A 46 11.01 5.07 1.83
C GLN A 46 9.52 5.07 2.15
N GLU A 47 8.66 4.75 1.17
CA GLU A 47 7.22 4.60 1.38
C GLU A 47 6.90 3.45 2.33
N THR A 48 7.55 2.31 2.15
CA THR A 48 7.38 1.14 3.02
C THR A 48 7.81 1.48 4.45
N ASP A 49 8.91 2.19 4.65
CA ASP A 49 9.39 2.55 5.99
C ASP A 49 8.45 3.56 6.68
N LYS A 50 7.93 4.54 5.93
CA LYS A 50 6.86 5.42 6.44
C LYS A 50 5.62 4.60 6.84
N LEU A 51 5.21 3.64 6.01
CA LEU A 51 4.08 2.76 6.30
C LEU A 51 4.35 1.84 7.50
N LYS A 52 5.59 1.34 7.69
CA LYS A 52 5.98 0.55 8.87
C LYS A 52 5.89 1.36 10.15
N VAL A 53 6.43 2.58 10.15
CA VAL A 53 6.39 3.46 11.32
C VAL A 53 4.95 3.82 11.65
N ALA A 54 4.16 4.22 10.65
CA ALA A 54 2.74 4.52 10.83
C ALA A 54 1.96 3.27 11.30
N GLY A 55 2.15 2.12 10.65
CA GLY A 55 1.52 0.86 11.00
C GLY A 55 1.87 0.38 12.40
N GLY A 56 3.14 0.54 12.81
CA GLY A 56 3.59 0.24 14.17
C GLY A 56 2.95 1.15 15.21
N ALA A 57 2.89 2.45 14.95
CA ALA A 57 2.21 3.42 15.83
C ALA A 57 0.71 3.16 15.94
N PHE A 58 0.00 2.90 14.83
CA PHE A 58 -1.41 2.53 14.84
C PHE A 58 -1.66 1.19 15.55
N GLY A 59 -0.78 0.22 15.39
CA GLY A 59 -0.84 -1.06 16.12
C GLY A 59 -0.71 -0.84 17.63
N ALA A 60 0.30 -0.09 18.07
CA ALA A 60 0.50 0.24 19.47
C ALA A 60 -0.68 1.04 20.05
N ALA A 61 -1.17 2.04 19.33
CA ALA A 61 -2.35 2.82 19.70
C ALA A 61 -3.60 1.94 19.81
N GLY A 62 -3.77 0.97 18.91
CA GLY A 62 -4.86 0.00 18.96
C GLY A 62 -4.80 -0.87 20.23
N VAL A 63 -3.63 -1.40 20.57
CA VAL A 63 -3.44 -2.20 21.79
C VAL A 63 -3.65 -1.35 23.05
N ALA A 64 -3.07 -0.15 23.10
CA ALA A 64 -3.23 0.77 24.23
C ALA A 64 -4.69 1.20 24.40
N GLY A 65 -5.37 1.54 23.30
CA GLY A 65 -6.79 1.89 23.30
C GLY A 65 -7.67 0.72 23.76
N TRP A 66 -7.39 -0.51 23.30
CA TRP A 66 -8.09 -1.70 23.77
C TRP A 66 -7.92 -1.93 25.27
N MET A 67 -6.69 -1.80 25.78
CA MET A 67 -6.42 -1.94 27.22
C MET A 67 -7.12 -0.84 28.04
N ALA A 68 -7.09 0.40 27.55
CA ALA A 68 -7.80 1.51 28.19
C ALA A 68 -9.32 1.26 28.24
N LEU A 69 -9.92 0.79 27.14
CA LEU A 69 -11.35 0.45 27.12
C LEU A 69 -11.69 -0.67 28.12
N LEU A 70 -10.85 -1.71 28.22
CA LEU A 70 -11.04 -2.77 29.22
C LEU A 70 -11.01 -2.21 30.64
N LEU A 71 -9.99 -1.44 30.99
CA LEU A 71 -9.86 -0.84 32.33
C LEU A 71 -11.02 0.12 32.64
N LEU A 72 -11.42 0.95 31.68
CA LEU A 72 -12.58 1.84 31.83
C LEU A 72 -13.89 1.06 32.00
N SER A 73 -14.02 -0.10 31.36
CA SER A 73 -15.21 -0.96 31.51
C SER A 73 -15.30 -1.55 32.91
N PHE A 74 -14.17 -2.04 33.43
CA PHE A 74 -14.09 -2.51 34.81
C PHE A 74 -14.36 -1.38 35.79
N ALA A 75 -13.75 -0.22 35.59
CA ALA A 75 -13.98 0.96 36.42
C ALA A 75 -15.46 1.39 36.40
N ALA A 76 -16.11 1.37 35.23
CA ALA A 76 -17.53 1.69 35.10
C ALA A 76 -18.40 0.66 35.83
N ALA A 77 -18.14 -0.63 35.66
CA ALA A 77 -18.89 -1.70 36.33
C ALA A 77 -18.71 -1.64 37.85
N TRP A 78 -17.48 -1.46 38.34
CA TRP A 78 -17.24 -1.28 39.78
C TRP A 78 -17.85 0.00 40.34
N GLY A 79 -17.74 1.13 39.63
CA GLY A 79 -18.37 2.37 40.06
C GLY A 79 -19.90 2.25 40.15
N LEU A 80 -20.50 1.52 39.21
CA LEU A 80 -21.93 1.25 39.22
C LEU A 80 -22.32 0.26 40.34
N SER A 81 -21.43 -0.67 40.70
CA SER A 81 -21.66 -1.63 41.78
C SER A 81 -21.81 -1.00 43.17
N GLU A 82 -21.41 0.26 43.35
CA GLU A 82 -21.63 0.99 44.61
C GLU A 82 -23.11 1.30 44.85
N VAL A 83 -23.91 1.39 43.79
CA VAL A 83 -25.34 1.78 43.87
C VAL A 83 -26.32 0.68 43.45
N MET A 84 -25.82 -0.47 43.00
CA MET A 84 -26.62 -1.63 42.59
C MET A 84 -25.84 -2.94 42.72
N PRO A 85 -26.50 -4.12 42.71
CA PRO A 85 -25.79 -5.40 42.82
C PRO A 85 -24.71 -5.56 41.74
N GLU A 86 -23.54 -6.08 42.13
CA GLU A 86 -22.38 -6.23 41.24
C GLU A 86 -22.73 -6.95 39.93
N GLY A 87 -23.47 -8.05 40.01
CA GLY A 87 -23.90 -8.78 38.81
C GLY A 87 -24.74 -7.93 37.84
N VAL A 88 -25.60 -7.04 38.36
CA VAL A 88 -26.42 -6.13 37.53
C VAL A 88 -25.56 -5.05 36.90
N ALA A 89 -24.60 -4.51 37.65
CA ALA A 89 -23.69 -3.48 37.15
C ALA A 89 -22.86 -3.99 35.96
N PHE A 90 -22.24 -5.16 36.09
CA PHE A 90 -21.47 -5.78 35.00
C PHE A 90 -22.37 -6.17 33.81
N LEU A 91 -23.60 -6.64 34.06
CA LEU A 91 -24.57 -6.92 32.99
C LEU A 91 -24.94 -5.66 32.20
N LEU A 92 -25.15 -4.51 32.86
CA LEU A 92 -25.46 -3.26 32.18
C LEU A 92 -24.32 -2.79 31.28
N VAL A 93 -23.07 -2.84 31.76
CA VAL A 93 -21.90 -2.51 30.93
C VAL A 93 -21.78 -3.48 29.76
N GLY A 94 -22.01 -4.78 29.99
CA GLY A 94 -22.07 -5.78 28.92
C GLY A 94 -23.16 -5.51 27.88
N LEU A 95 -24.33 -5.05 28.30
CA LEU A 95 -25.43 -4.68 27.40
C LEU A 95 -25.06 -3.49 26.50
N VAL A 96 -24.32 -2.51 27.03
CA VAL A 96 -23.80 -1.39 26.23
C VAL A 96 -22.86 -1.91 25.14
N TYR A 97 -21.95 -2.81 25.46
CA TYR A 97 -21.08 -3.45 24.46
C TYR A 97 -21.86 -4.27 23.44
N ALA A 98 -22.88 -5.03 23.88
CA ALA A 98 -23.74 -5.78 22.97
C ALA A 98 -24.48 -4.87 21.99
N ALA A 99 -24.99 -3.72 22.45
CA ALA A 99 -25.64 -2.72 21.60
C ALA A 99 -24.66 -2.12 20.59
N VAL A 100 -23.45 -1.76 21.00
CA VAL A 100 -22.39 -1.26 20.11
C VAL A 100 -22.03 -2.33 19.06
N ALA A 101 -21.85 -3.59 19.47
CA ALA A 101 -21.54 -4.70 18.58
C ALA A 101 -22.65 -4.94 17.55
N ALA A 102 -23.92 -4.92 17.98
CA ALA A 102 -25.07 -5.04 17.09
C ALA A 102 -25.13 -3.89 16.08
N ALA A 103 -24.90 -2.65 16.52
CA ALA A 103 -24.87 -1.49 15.63
C ALA A 103 -23.75 -1.59 14.57
N LEU A 104 -22.54 -1.96 15.00
CA LEU A 104 -21.40 -2.16 14.08
C LEU A 104 -21.67 -3.31 13.10
N PHE A 105 -22.24 -4.42 13.56
CA PHE A 105 -22.61 -5.53 12.69
C PHE A 105 -23.64 -5.12 11.63
N VAL A 106 -24.68 -4.38 12.03
CA VAL A 106 -25.69 -3.87 11.09
C VAL A 106 -25.07 -2.89 10.10
N ALA A 107 -24.22 -1.97 10.57
CA ALA A 107 -23.53 -1.01 9.70
C ALA A 107 -22.63 -1.72 8.68
N ALA A 108 -21.82 -2.70 9.13
CA ALA A 108 -20.97 -3.50 8.27
C ALA A 108 -21.80 -4.31 7.26
N ARG A 109 -22.87 -4.96 7.72
CA ARG A 109 -23.80 -5.71 6.85
C ARG A 109 -24.42 -4.82 5.78
N ASN A 110 -24.82 -3.61 6.13
CA ASN A 110 -25.40 -2.67 5.17
C ASN A 110 -24.36 -2.21 4.14
N ARG A 111 -23.15 -1.87 4.58
CA ARG A 111 -22.04 -1.54 3.64
C ARG A 111 -21.73 -2.69 2.69
N MET A 112 -21.76 -3.93 3.15
CA MET A 112 -21.51 -5.10 2.29
C MET A 112 -22.60 -5.33 1.24
N LYS A 113 -23.86 -4.93 1.51
CA LYS A 113 -24.94 -5.07 0.52
C LYS A 113 -24.74 -4.17 -0.70
N ASP A 114 -24.06 -3.04 -0.51
CA ASP A 114 -23.82 -2.05 -1.57
C ASP A 114 -22.55 -2.37 -2.39
N ILE A 115 -21.77 -3.38 -1.98
CA ILE A 115 -20.60 -3.84 -2.73
C ILE A 115 -21.06 -4.84 -3.79
N ASN A 116 -21.20 -4.38 -5.04
CA ASN A 116 -21.31 -5.27 -6.19
C ASN A 116 -19.96 -5.98 -6.43
N LEU A 117 -19.81 -7.19 -5.89
CA LEU A 117 -18.62 -8.03 -6.02
C LEU A 117 -18.33 -8.45 -7.48
N VAL A 118 -19.31 -8.30 -8.37
CA VAL A 118 -19.14 -8.46 -9.82
C VAL A 118 -19.42 -7.10 -10.46
N PRO A 119 -18.41 -6.42 -11.02
CA PRO A 119 -18.65 -5.25 -11.84
C PRO A 119 -19.44 -5.71 -13.07
N LYS A 120 -20.75 -5.44 -13.08
CA LYS A 120 -21.65 -5.88 -14.16
C LYS A 120 -21.18 -5.33 -15.50
N ASP A 121 -20.76 -4.06 -15.49
CA ASP A 121 -20.23 -3.35 -16.65
C ASP A 121 -18.98 -4.05 -17.20
N THR A 122 -18.00 -4.43 -16.35
CA THR A 122 -16.80 -5.15 -16.81
C THR A 122 -17.10 -6.54 -17.35
N VAL A 123 -18.13 -7.23 -16.84
CA VAL A 123 -18.53 -8.54 -17.38
C VAL A 123 -19.28 -8.39 -18.70
N GLU A 124 -20.03 -7.30 -18.90
CA GLU A 124 -20.66 -6.96 -20.17
C GLU A 124 -19.64 -6.56 -21.23
N ASP A 125 -18.68 -5.69 -20.88
CA ASP A 125 -17.58 -5.27 -21.76
C ASP A 125 -16.75 -6.48 -22.23
N VAL A 126 -16.37 -7.37 -21.32
CA VAL A 126 -15.62 -8.59 -21.67
C VAL A 126 -16.45 -9.54 -22.55
N LYS A 127 -17.77 -9.59 -22.37
CA LYS A 127 -18.66 -10.39 -23.24
C LYS A 127 -18.75 -9.76 -24.63
N GLU A 128 -18.85 -8.45 -24.72
CA GLU A 128 -18.88 -7.71 -25.99
C GLU A 128 -17.56 -7.87 -26.76
N ASP A 129 -16.42 -7.73 -26.08
CA ASP A 129 -15.08 -7.94 -26.65
C ASP A 129 -14.91 -9.37 -27.22
N VAL A 130 -15.39 -10.37 -26.49
CA VAL A 130 -15.36 -11.77 -26.95
C VAL A 130 -16.29 -11.98 -28.15
N GLN A 131 -17.45 -11.32 -28.19
CA GLN A 131 -18.37 -11.40 -29.33
C GLN A 131 -17.80 -10.72 -30.58
N TRP A 132 -17.18 -9.54 -30.43
CA TRP A 132 -16.48 -8.85 -31.51
C TRP A 132 -15.33 -9.69 -32.06
N ALA A 133 -14.53 -10.29 -31.19
CA ALA A 133 -13.43 -11.16 -31.60
C ALA A 133 -13.92 -12.41 -32.36
N ARG A 134 -15.06 -13.01 -31.96
CA ARG A 134 -15.65 -14.15 -32.67
C ARG A 134 -16.20 -13.78 -34.05
N GLN A 135 -16.86 -12.62 -34.19
CA GLN A 135 -17.35 -12.13 -35.49
C GLN A 135 -16.21 -11.87 -36.48
N LYS A 136 -15.05 -11.43 -36.00
CA LYS A 136 -13.90 -11.12 -36.86
C LYS A 136 -13.15 -12.37 -37.34
N LEU A 137 -13.35 -13.50 -36.68
CA LEU A 137 -12.69 -14.77 -36.97
C LEU A 137 -13.58 -15.77 -37.73
N SER A 138 -14.87 -15.46 -37.90
CA SER A 138 -15.83 -16.20 -38.74
C SER A 138 -16.02 -15.55 -40.09
#